data_AF-A0A1X7R9J7-F1
#
_entry.id   AF-A0A1X7R9J7-F1
#
_cell.length_a   1.000
_cell.length_b   1.000
_cell.length_c   1.000
_cell.angle_alpha   90.00
_cell.angle_beta   90.00
_cell.angle_gamma   90.00
#
_symmetry.space_group_name_H-M   'P 1'
#
loop_
_entity.id
_entity.type
_entity.pdbx_description
1 polymer ?
#
loop_
_entity_poly.entity_id
_entity_poly.type
_entity_poly.pdbx_seq_one_letter_code
_entity_poly.pdbx_strand_id
1 'polypeptide(L)'
;MTDLTPTFKEMLTIFDEDNRKNGGIQKTMVSKAVDTTVKKYELKDSFVKECYELLDFMRELRKVLNSIKADYYNENDLNMTEAQKDDFDTEFRLQFQKYVQKFKSLEKYETDRQALIEKTIMNPHGKVMNVFKGNNSNQNILIEFHKSNDRFRTGVLQSLTLFIATISSEFASMQQRRLTQQRKFEMFDLNDNLGLNDSPMMSHEQLATPPSIPTNQGQTDVTVEEPLSITVSHSAVESVQQEVKQYEETMSKLSQEQIQLLETEHEELLNEKNEQLKAVEKINKTILDIVSIQNELSTHLQSQSQDINTMLDNQDEIDINIKKGNTQLKKAKKSASRTANMTKYLAILIGILILLIDFIN
;
A
#
# COMPACT_ATOMS: atom_id res chain seq x y z
N MET A 1 0.38 -34.99 7.12
CA MET A 1 1.85 -34.98 7.34
C MET A 1 2.09 -35.44 8.77
N THR A 2 2.94 -36.44 8.97
CA THR A 2 3.19 -37.04 10.29
C THR A 2 3.92 -36.06 11.18
N ASP A 3 3.45 -35.86 12.41
CA ASP A 3 4.09 -34.97 13.37
C ASP A 3 5.43 -35.58 13.83
N LEU A 4 6.53 -35.00 13.36
CA LEU A 4 7.92 -35.41 13.62
C LEU A 4 8.48 -34.78 14.91
N THR A 5 7.69 -33.93 15.58
CA THR A 5 8.06 -33.28 16.85
C THR A 5 8.48 -34.27 17.96
N PRO A 6 7.86 -35.46 18.13
CA PRO A 6 8.27 -36.40 19.17
C PRO A 6 9.65 -37.01 18.89
N THR A 7 9.89 -37.42 17.64
CA THR A 7 11.17 -38.00 17.20
C THR A 7 12.31 -36.99 17.31
N PHE A 8 12.03 -35.73 17.00
CA PHE A 8 12.99 -34.64 17.18
C PHE A 8 13.34 -34.40 18.65
N LYS A 9 12.35 -34.44 19.54
CA LYS A 9 12.59 -34.32 21.00
C LYS A 9 13.46 -35.46 21.51
N GLU A 10 13.19 -36.69 21.08
CA GLU A 10 13.96 -37.88 21.48
C GLU A 10 15.44 -37.74 21.07
N MET A 11 15.71 -37.36 19.83
CA MET A 11 17.07 -37.07 19.34
C MET A 11 17.78 -35.96 20.13
N LEU A 12 17.06 -34.91 20.54
CA LEU A 12 17.57 -33.83 21.37
C LEU A 12 18.00 -34.31 22.76
N THR A 13 17.21 -35.20 23.37
CA THR A 13 17.53 -35.83 24.67
C THR A 13 18.80 -36.67 24.58
N ILE A 14 18.92 -37.50 23.56
CA ILE A 14 20.10 -38.34 23.33
C ILE A 14 21.35 -37.46 23.15
N PHE A 15 21.24 -36.37 22.39
CA PHE A 15 22.34 -35.45 22.16
C PHE A 15 22.76 -34.67 23.43
N ASP A 16 21.79 -34.32 24.29
CA ASP A 16 22.08 -33.66 25.57
C ASP A 16 22.66 -34.62 26.61
N GLU A 17 22.27 -35.91 26.60
CA GLU A 17 22.91 -36.94 27.42
C GLU A 17 24.35 -37.23 27.00
N ASP A 18 24.63 -37.28 25.70
CA ASP A 18 25.97 -37.53 25.16
C ASP A 18 26.93 -36.36 25.42
N ASN A 19 26.42 -35.11 25.33
CA ASN A 19 27.16 -33.90 25.71
C ASN A 19 27.46 -33.83 27.21
N ARG A 20 26.59 -34.36 28.08
CA ARG A 20 26.84 -34.41 29.53
C ARG A 20 27.92 -35.43 29.89
N LYS A 21 27.98 -36.56 29.18
CA LYS A 21 28.98 -37.62 29.41
C LYS A 21 30.39 -37.23 28.95
N ASN A 22 30.54 -36.40 27.92
CA ASN A 22 31.83 -36.01 27.34
C ASN A 22 32.46 -34.71 27.91
N GLY A 23 32.13 -34.32 29.15
CA GLY A 23 32.73 -33.14 29.78
C GLY A 23 32.25 -31.83 29.16
N GLY A 24 31.00 -31.47 29.46
CA GLY A 24 30.28 -30.36 28.88
C GLY A 24 30.97 -29.00 29.01
N ILE A 25 31.51 -28.50 27.90
CA ILE A 25 31.87 -27.09 27.72
C ILE A 25 30.64 -26.37 27.13
N GLN A 26 30.21 -25.30 27.81
CA GLN A 26 29.54 -24.11 27.24
C GLN A 26 28.03 -24.05 26.92
N LYS A 27 27.11 -24.89 27.45
CA LYS A 27 25.67 -24.58 27.25
C LYS A 27 25.15 -23.42 28.15
N THR A 28 25.68 -23.27 29.36
CA THR A 28 25.15 -22.32 30.37
C THR A 28 25.67 -20.88 30.22
N MET A 29 26.83 -20.67 29.60
CA MET A 29 27.38 -19.31 29.38
C MET A 29 26.93 -18.70 28.06
N VAL A 30 26.64 -19.50 27.03
CA VAL A 30 26.18 -19.00 25.73
C VAL A 30 24.75 -18.48 25.81
N SER A 31 23.84 -19.18 26.51
CA SER A 31 22.45 -18.71 26.65
C SER A 31 22.36 -17.41 27.45
N LYS A 32 23.11 -17.28 28.55
CA LYS A 32 23.10 -16.08 29.40
C LYS A 32 23.81 -14.89 28.75
N ALA A 33 24.83 -15.11 27.91
CA ALA A 33 25.50 -14.06 27.16
C ALA A 33 24.65 -13.57 25.97
N VAL A 34 23.93 -14.46 25.28
CA VAL A 34 22.97 -14.12 24.22
C VAL A 34 21.77 -13.37 24.80
N ASP A 35 21.22 -13.80 25.93
CA ASP A 35 20.06 -13.16 26.57
C ASP A 35 20.40 -11.76 27.13
N THR A 36 21.62 -11.57 27.66
CA THR A 36 22.13 -10.25 28.10
C THR A 36 22.44 -9.31 26.93
N THR A 37 22.89 -9.84 25.77
CA THR A 37 23.13 -9.02 24.58
C THR A 37 21.81 -8.63 23.92
N VAL A 38 20.88 -9.56 23.70
CA VAL A 38 19.57 -9.25 23.10
C VAL A 38 18.79 -8.20 23.91
N LYS A 39 18.74 -8.32 25.25
CA LYS A 39 18.10 -7.31 26.12
C LYS A 39 18.80 -5.94 26.12
N LYS A 40 20.09 -5.87 25.77
CA LYS A 40 20.84 -4.61 25.70
C LYS A 40 20.53 -3.82 24.42
N TYR A 41 20.00 -4.47 23.40
CA TYR A 41 19.76 -3.89 22.08
C TYR A 41 18.26 -3.74 21.74
N GLU A 42 17.37 -4.09 22.67
CA GLU A 42 15.91 -3.92 22.54
C GLU A 42 15.56 -2.42 22.57
N LEU A 43 15.22 -1.85 21.41
CA LEU A 43 14.78 -0.47 21.31
C LEU A 43 13.35 -0.38 21.86
N LYS A 44 13.19 0.14 23.08
CA LYS A 44 11.88 0.39 23.68
C LYS A 44 11.27 1.66 23.10
N ASP A 45 10.66 1.55 21.93
CA ASP A 45 9.88 2.63 21.34
C ASP A 45 8.38 2.26 21.26
N SER A 46 7.55 3.27 21.00
CA SER A 46 6.11 3.13 20.85
C SER A 46 5.68 2.76 19.43
N PHE A 47 6.61 2.67 18.47
CA PHE A 47 6.31 2.55 17.04
C PHE A 47 5.34 1.40 16.71
N VAL A 48 5.66 0.19 17.18
CA VAL A 48 4.83 -1.00 16.89
C VAL A 48 3.46 -0.86 17.54
N LYS A 49 3.40 -0.29 18.74
CA LYS A 49 2.14 -0.02 19.45
C LYS A 49 1.30 0.99 18.68
N GLU A 50 1.88 2.08 18.20
CA GLU A 50 1.18 3.11 17.46
C GLU A 50 0.71 2.65 16.08
N CYS A 51 1.49 1.78 15.41
CA CYS A 51 1.09 1.11 14.17
C CYS A 51 -0.12 0.20 14.40
N TYR A 52 -0.12 -0.56 15.50
CA TYR A 52 -1.24 -1.42 15.88
C TYR A 52 -2.50 -0.61 16.22
N GLU A 53 -2.37 0.46 17.01
CA GLU A 53 -3.49 1.37 17.31
C GLU A 53 -4.07 1.98 16.02
N LEU A 54 -3.21 2.41 15.08
CA LEU A 54 -3.65 2.93 13.79
C LEU A 54 -4.39 1.86 12.97
N LEU A 55 -3.89 0.63 12.94
CA LEU A 55 -4.58 -0.49 12.27
C LEU A 55 -5.97 -0.73 12.86
N ASP A 56 -6.11 -0.71 14.18
CA ASP A 56 -7.39 -0.89 14.84
C ASP A 56 -8.36 0.25 14.50
N PHE A 57 -7.90 1.50 14.51
CA PHE A 57 -8.73 2.63 14.06
C PHE A 57 -9.18 2.50 12.60
N MET A 58 -8.30 2.07 11.70
CA MET A 58 -8.65 1.84 10.30
C MET A 58 -9.65 0.69 10.14
N ARG A 59 -9.54 -0.37 10.97
CA ARG A 59 -10.52 -1.47 10.97
C ARG A 59 -11.89 -1.01 11.43
N GLU A 60 -11.97 -0.20 12.48
CA GLU A 60 -13.24 0.37 12.93
C GLU A 60 -13.84 1.28 11.85
N LEU A 61 -13.03 2.14 11.22
CA LEU A 61 -13.49 2.99 10.11
C LEU A 61 -14.05 2.15 8.95
N ARG A 62 -13.39 1.04 8.60
CA ARG A 62 -13.88 0.12 7.57
C ARG A 62 -15.17 -0.60 7.99
N LYS A 63 -15.35 -0.94 9.26
CA LYS A 63 -16.62 -1.51 9.76
C LYS A 63 -17.77 -0.53 9.58
N VAL A 64 -17.56 0.74 9.96
CA VAL A 64 -18.55 1.81 9.77
C VAL A 64 -18.89 1.99 8.28
N LEU A 65 -17.87 1.99 7.43
CA LEU A 65 -18.06 2.05 5.97
C LEU A 65 -18.94 0.91 5.47
N ASN A 66 -18.67 -0.32 5.90
CA ASN A 66 -19.44 -1.50 5.51
C ASN A 66 -20.87 -1.51 6.07
N SER A 67 -21.10 -0.99 7.28
CA SER A 67 -22.45 -0.92 7.85
C SER A 67 -23.32 0.08 7.10
N ILE A 68 -22.75 1.21 6.67
CA ILE A 68 -23.50 2.28 5.99
C ILE A 68 -23.64 1.99 4.49
N LYS A 69 -22.78 1.15 3.90
CA LYS A 69 -22.76 0.85 2.46
C LYS A 69 -24.12 0.47 1.87
N ALA A 70 -24.90 -0.34 2.58
CA ALA A 70 -26.23 -0.74 2.12
C ALA A 70 -27.20 0.45 2.09
N ASP A 71 -27.24 1.22 3.17
CA ASP A 71 -28.12 2.39 3.30
C ASP A 71 -27.70 3.53 2.36
N TYR A 72 -26.40 3.68 2.12
CA TYR A 72 -25.84 4.66 1.20
C TYR A 72 -26.28 4.45 -0.26
N TYR A 73 -26.50 3.20 -0.66
CA TYR A 73 -26.94 2.86 -2.02
C TYR A 73 -28.46 2.85 -2.20
N ASN A 74 -29.24 3.01 -1.13
CA ASN A 74 -30.69 3.01 -1.24
C ASN A 74 -31.18 4.29 -1.95
N GLU A 75 -31.96 4.09 -3.01
CA GLU A 75 -32.45 5.16 -3.88
C GLU A 75 -33.65 5.91 -3.28
N ASN A 76 -34.37 5.29 -2.35
CA ASN A 76 -35.63 5.82 -1.85
C ASN A 76 -35.48 6.83 -0.69
N ASP A 77 -34.24 7.22 -0.32
CA ASP A 77 -33.92 8.10 0.83
C ASP A 77 -34.57 7.71 2.18
N LEU A 78 -35.20 6.53 2.26
CA LEU A 78 -35.94 6.04 3.44
C LEU A 78 -35.04 5.79 4.64
N ASN A 79 -33.79 5.39 4.40
CA ASN A 79 -32.84 5.03 5.46
C ASN A 79 -31.76 6.11 5.67
N MET A 80 -31.39 6.84 4.62
CA MET A 80 -30.34 7.85 4.67
C MET A 80 -30.65 8.93 3.63
N THR A 81 -30.88 10.17 4.09
CA THR A 81 -31.13 11.30 3.21
C THR A 81 -29.84 11.76 2.52
N GLU A 82 -29.99 12.51 1.42
CA GLU A 82 -28.84 13.07 0.71
C GLU A 82 -27.93 13.95 1.58
N ALA A 83 -28.52 14.71 2.51
CA ALA A 83 -27.78 15.50 3.50
C ALA A 83 -26.99 14.62 4.49
N GLN A 84 -27.57 13.50 4.94
CA GLN A 84 -26.88 12.55 5.82
C GLN A 84 -25.72 11.86 5.09
N LYS A 85 -25.89 11.51 3.82
CA LYS A 85 -24.81 10.94 2.98
C LYS A 85 -23.64 11.91 2.86
N ASP A 86 -23.95 13.18 2.69
CA ASP A 86 -22.99 14.28 2.63
C ASP A 86 -22.21 14.52 3.92
N ASP A 87 -22.91 14.45 5.06
CA ASP A 87 -22.30 14.56 6.38
C ASP A 87 -21.37 13.38 6.64
N PHE A 88 -21.81 12.17 6.30
CA PHE A 88 -20.99 10.97 6.37
C PHE A 88 -19.75 11.08 5.48
N ASP A 89 -19.90 11.49 4.22
CA ASP A 89 -18.78 11.65 3.28
C ASP A 89 -17.75 12.66 3.83
N THR A 90 -18.22 13.74 4.46
CA THR A 90 -17.37 14.76 5.08
C THR A 90 -16.66 14.21 6.31
N GLU A 91 -17.37 13.55 7.22
CA GLU A 91 -16.81 12.98 8.44
C GLU A 91 -15.81 11.87 8.13
N PHE A 92 -16.17 10.94 7.25
CA PHE A 92 -15.30 9.86 6.79
C PHE A 92 -14.03 10.42 6.17
N ARG A 93 -14.13 11.40 5.26
CA ARG A 93 -12.96 12.06 4.65
C ARG A 93 -12.03 12.62 5.73
N LEU A 94 -12.58 13.37 6.69
CA LEU A 94 -11.77 14.01 7.74
C LEU A 94 -11.07 12.97 8.64
N GLN A 95 -11.79 11.93 9.06
CA GLN A 95 -11.21 10.85 9.87
C GLN A 95 -10.13 10.08 9.09
N PHE A 96 -10.42 9.74 7.84
CA PHE A 96 -9.48 9.06 6.96
C PHE A 96 -8.21 9.88 6.73
N GLN A 97 -8.34 11.18 6.45
CA GLN A 97 -7.20 12.10 6.32
C GLN A 97 -6.35 12.15 7.60
N LYS A 98 -6.96 12.19 8.78
CA LYS A 98 -6.26 12.15 10.06
C LYS A 98 -5.44 10.86 10.23
N TYR A 99 -5.98 9.72 9.82
CA TYR A 99 -5.29 8.44 9.88
C TYR A 99 -4.14 8.36 8.88
N VAL A 100 -4.32 8.88 7.67
CA VAL A 100 -3.25 9.01 6.66
C VAL A 100 -2.13 9.94 7.18
N GLN A 101 -2.46 11.04 7.84
CA GLN A 101 -1.46 11.92 8.46
C GLN A 101 -0.70 11.21 9.58
N LYS A 102 -1.39 10.44 10.45
CA LYS A 102 -0.73 9.61 11.47
C LYS A 102 0.22 8.59 10.82
N PHE A 103 -0.22 7.92 9.75
CA PHE A 103 0.64 7.02 8.97
C PHE A 103 1.91 7.73 8.47
N LYS A 104 1.78 8.89 7.81
CA LYS A 104 2.94 9.67 7.33
C LYS A 104 3.90 10.06 8.45
N SER A 105 3.40 10.34 9.65
CA SER A 105 4.25 10.64 10.80
C SER A 105 5.06 9.42 11.28
N LEU A 106 4.45 8.23 11.26
CA LEU A 106 5.11 6.97 11.61
C LEU A 106 6.14 6.58 10.56
N GLU A 107 5.81 6.79 9.28
CA GLU A 107 6.71 6.57 8.17
C GLU A 107 7.93 7.50 8.25
N LYS A 108 7.72 8.80 8.48
CA LYS A 108 8.81 9.75 8.68
C LYS A 108 9.72 9.35 9.85
N TYR A 109 9.12 8.95 10.98
CA TYR A 109 9.86 8.47 12.14
C TYR A 109 10.76 7.27 11.78
N GLU A 110 10.25 6.33 11.01
CA GLU A 110 10.99 5.16 10.54
C GLU A 110 12.17 5.57 9.65
N THR A 111 11.93 6.44 8.67
CA THR A 111 12.96 6.98 7.77
C THR A 111 14.06 7.71 8.53
N ASP A 112 13.68 8.59 9.47
CA ASP A 112 14.63 9.32 10.31
C ASP A 112 15.47 8.35 11.18
N ARG A 113 14.86 7.29 11.70
CA ARG A 113 15.59 6.26 12.46
C ARG A 113 16.58 5.51 11.58
N GLN A 114 16.17 5.07 10.39
CA GLN A 114 17.04 4.34 9.47
C GLN A 114 18.27 5.19 9.09
N ALA A 115 18.07 6.48 8.79
CA ALA A 115 19.17 7.41 8.50
C ALA A 115 20.14 7.59 9.69
N LEU A 116 19.62 7.65 10.93
CA LEU A 116 20.45 7.72 12.14
C LEU A 116 21.26 6.44 12.36
N ILE A 117 20.63 5.26 12.18
CA ILE A 117 21.28 3.96 12.32
C ILE A 117 22.39 3.80 11.26
N GLU A 118 22.13 4.18 10.02
CA GLU A 118 23.12 4.13 8.95
C GLU A 118 24.35 4.98 9.30
N LYS A 119 24.13 6.22 9.76
CA LYS A 119 25.20 7.14 10.13
C LYS A 119 25.99 6.69 11.36
N THR A 120 25.34 6.11 12.36
CA THR A 120 25.99 5.74 13.63
C THR A 120 26.60 4.34 13.61
N ILE A 121 25.98 3.39 12.91
CA ILE A 121 26.32 1.96 12.98
C ILE A 121 26.97 1.47 11.68
N MET A 122 26.54 1.95 10.50
CA MET A 122 27.07 1.47 9.21
C MET A 122 28.27 2.29 8.69
N ASN A 123 28.31 3.61 8.93
CA ASN A 123 29.42 4.48 8.49
C ASN A 123 30.24 5.02 9.68
N PRO A 124 31.20 4.26 10.23
CA PRO A 124 31.97 4.63 11.41
C PRO A 124 33.11 5.62 11.11
N HIS A 125 32.91 6.61 10.24
CA HIS A 125 33.93 7.64 9.97
C HIS A 125 33.98 8.75 11.04
N GLY A 126 33.13 8.67 12.07
CA GLY A 126 33.14 9.55 13.24
C GLY A 126 33.95 8.99 14.41
N LYS A 127 35.08 9.63 14.69
CA LYS A 127 36.15 9.46 15.70
C LYS A 127 35.85 8.96 17.13
N VAL A 128 34.66 8.45 17.50
CA VAL A 128 34.31 8.16 18.91
C VAL A 128 34.16 6.67 19.29
N MET A 129 34.16 5.73 18.35
CA MET A 129 33.89 4.30 18.66
C MET A 129 35.13 3.38 18.67
N ASN A 130 36.35 3.92 18.73
CA ASN A 130 37.56 3.09 18.86
C ASN A 130 37.77 2.50 20.27
N VAL A 131 36.89 2.76 21.25
CA VAL A 131 37.01 2.26 22.63
C VAL A 131 36.38 0.86 22.81
N PHE A 132 35.53 0.40 21.88
CA PHE A 132 34.92 -0.94 21.92
C PHE A 132 35.51 -1.94 20.92
N LYS A 133 36.77 -1.74 20.53
CA LYS A 133 37.52 -2.62 19.62
C LYS A 133 37.98 -3.90 20.34
N GLY A 134 37.02 -4.70 20.78
CA GLY A 134 37.26 -5.99 21.45
C GLY A 134 36.62 -7.20 20.78
N ASN A 135 35.65 -7.06 19.86
CA ASN A 135 35.06 -8.21 19.18
C ASN A 135 34.30 -7.80 17.90
N ASN A 136 34.92 -7.96 16.73
CA ASN A 136 34.27 -7.73 15.42
C ASN A 136 32.98 -8.55 15.23
N SER A 137 32.85 -9.70 15.92
CA SER A 137 31.63 -10.52 15.91
C SER A 137 30.41 -9.80 16.47
N ASN A 138 30.57 -8.97 17.51
CA ASN A 138 29.44 -8.30 18.17
C ASN A 138 28.91 -7.13 17.35
N GLN A 139 29.75 -6.48 16.53
CA GLN A 139 29.31 -5.43 15.61
C GLN A 139 28.50 -5.99 14.45
N ASN A 140 28.90 -7.14 13.89
CA ASN A 140 28.14 -7.80 12.82
C ASN A 140 26.75 -8.22 13.31
N ILE A 141 26.66 -8.80 14.51
CA ILE A 141 25.38 -9.18 15.13
C ILE A 141 24.48 -7.96 15.33
N LEU A 142 25.04 -6.80 15.72
CA LEU A 142 24.28 -5.56 15.88
C LEU A 142 23.75 -5.03 14.53
N ILE A 143 24.59 -5.03 13.50
CA ILE A 143 24.20 -4.63 12.14
C ILE A 143 23.09 -5.56 11.62
N GLU A 144 23.22 -6.87 11.83
CA GLU A 144 22.20 -7.86 11.45
C GLU A 144 20.88 -7.66 12.18
N PHE A 145 20.92 -7.39 13.49
CA PHE A 145 19.74 -7.08 14.28
C PHE A 145 19.00 -5.85 13.75
N HIS A 146 19.72 -4.74 13.51
CA HIS A 146 19.09 -3.53 12.97
C HIS A 146 18.50 -3.77 11.59
N LYS A 147 19.22 -4.43 10.67
CA LYS A 147 18.69 -4.80 9.36
C LYS A 147 17.42 -5.65 9.46
N SER A 148 17.38 -6.62 10.36
CA SER A 148 16.19 -7.45 10.57
C SER A 148 15.02 -6.64 11.14
N ASN A 149 15.29 -5.73 12.07
CA ASN A 149 14.27 -4.86 12.65
C ASN A 149 13.75 -3.85 11.61
N ASP A 150 14.63 -3.30 10.77
CA ASP A 150 14.25 -2.40 9.67
C ASP A 150 13.31 -3.14 8.70
N ARG A 151 13.61 -4.39 8.30
CA ARG A 151 12.70 -5.21 7.47
C ARG A 151 11.32 -5.36 8.08
N PHE A 152 11.30 -5.76 9.35
CA PHE A 152 10.04 -5.99 10.06
C PHE A 152 9.19 -4.73 10.06
N ARG A 153 9.79 -3.58 10.40
CA ARG A 153 9.07 -2.31 10.50
C ARG A 153 8.64 -1.76 9.15
N THR A 154 9.47 -1.87 8.12
CA THR A 154 9.08 -1.56 6.73
C THR A 154 7.91 -2.43 6.28
N GLY A 155 7.92 -3.73 6.60
CA GLY A 155 6.79 -4.63 6.32
C GLY A 155 5.51 -4.26 7.07
N VAL A 156 5.62 -3.79 8.32
CA VAL A 156 4.48 -3.26 9.07
C VAL A 156 3.91 -2.02 8.38
N LEU A 157 4.75 -1.06 7.99
CA LEU A 157 4.30 0.14 7.26
C LEU A 157 3.62 -0.24 5.96
N GLN A 158 4.20 -1.13 5.15
CA GLN A 158 3.60 -1.60 3.91
C GLN A 158 2.22 -2.23 4.13
N SER A 159 2.06 -3.03 5.18
CA SER A 159 0.76 -3.60 5.52
C SER A 159 -0.28 -2.50 5.80
N LEU A 160 0.09 -1.46 6.54
CA LEU A 160 -0.78 -0.31 6.79
C LEU A 160 -1.11 0.44 5.50
N THR A 161 -0.11 0.65 4.63
CA THR A 161 -0.27 1.26 3.32
C THR A 161 -1.30 0.49 2.47
N LEU A 162 -1.25 -0.85 2.46
CA LEU A 162 -2.24 -1.69 1.79
C LEU A 162 -3.65 -1.58 2.40
N PHE A 163 -3.75 -1.48 3.72
CA PHE A 163 -5.04 -1.25 4.40
C PHE A 163 -5.63 0.12 4.04
N ILE A 164 -4.82 1.18 4.05
CA ILE A 164 -5.23 2.53 3.64
C ILE A 164 -5.70 2.50 2.18
N ALA A 165 -4.98 1.81 1.29
CA ALA A 165 -5.32 1.69 -0.12
C ALA A 165 -6.67 1.02 -0.33
N THR A 166 -6.91 -0.06 0.42
CA THR A 166 -8.15 -0.84 0.36
C THR A 166 -9.34 0.01 0.81
N ILE A 167 -9.23 0.69 1.96
CA ILE A 167 -10.30 1.54 2.50
C ILE A 167 -10.57 2.71 1.56
N SER A 168 -9.51 3.34 1.04
CA SER A 168 -9.62 4.44 0.09
C SER A 168 -10.34 4.02 -1.20
N SER A 169 -9.96 2.87 -1.77
CA SER A 169 -10.58 2.33 -2.98
C SER A 169 -12.06 2.01 -2.77
N GLU A 170 -12.39 1.40 -1.62
CA GLU A 170 -13.77 1.09 -1.27
C GLU A 170 -14.62 2.36 -1.14
N PHE A 171 -14.13 3.37 -0.44
CA PHE A 171 -14.83 4.64 -0.30
C PHE A 171 -14.97 5.40 -1.64
N ALA A 172 -13.90 5.48 -2.44
CA ALA A 172 -13.95 6.09 -3.77
C ALA A 172 -14.98 5.39 -4.68
N SER A 173 -15.09 4.06 -4.61
CA SER A 173 -16.08 3.31 -5.37
C SER A 173 -17.53 3.64 -4.95
N MET A 174 -17.76 3.90 -3.66
CA MET A 174 -19.07 4.33 -3.17
C MET A 174 -19.44 5.70 -3.73
N GLN A 175 -18.52 6.67 -3.64
CA GLN A 175 -18.75 8.03 -4.13
C GLN A 175 -18.91 8.08 -5.66
N GLN A 176 -18.12 7.30 -6.40
CA GLN A 176 -18.25 7.20 -7.86
C GLN A 176 -19.62 6.66 -8.26
N ARG A 177 -20.15 5.69 -7.51
CA ARG A 177 -21.49 5.16 -7.74
C ARG A 177 -22.56 6.20 -7.45
N ARG A 178 -22.49 6.93 -6.33
CA ARG A 178 -23.41 8.03 -5.99
C ARG A 178 -23.41 9.11 -7.07
N LEU A 179 -22.23 9.54 -7.52
CA LEU A 179 -22.07 10.51 -8.60
C LEU A 179 -22.70 10.04 -9.92
N THR A 180 -22.52 8.77 -10.26
CA THR A 180 -23.12 8.18 -11.47
C THR A 180 -24.64 8.11 -11.37
N GLN A 181 -25.17 7.83 -10.18
CA GLN A 181 -26.62 7.81 -9.92
C GLN A 181 -27.22 9.22 -10.03
N GLN A 182 -26.60 10.23 -9.40
CA GLN A 182 -27.05 11.62 -9.51
C GLN A 182 -27.10 12.10 -10.96
N ARG A 183 -26.05 11.85 -11.75
CA ARG A 183 -26.03 12.22 -13.18
C ARG A 183 -27.12 11.52 -14.00
N LYS A 184 -27.45 10.27 -13.66
CA LYS A 184 -28.53 9.54 -14.33
C LYS A 184 -29.88 10.17 -13.99
N PHE A 185 -30.11 10.50 -12.72
CA PHE A 185 -31.33 11.16 -12.28
C PHE A 185 -31.50 12.52 -12.96
N GLU A 186 -30.43 13.34 -13.00
CA GLU A 186 -30.40 14.60 -13.74
C GLU A 186 -30.81 14.44 -15.21
N MET A 187 -30.33 13.37 -15.85
CA MET A 187 -30.62 13.09 -17.26
C MET A 187 -32.07 12.60 -17.48
N PHE A 188 -32.63 11.82 -16.54
CA PHE A 188 -34.04 11.39 -16.60
C PHE A 188 -34.99 12.56 -16.40
N ASP A 189 -34.74 13.40 -15.39
CA ASP A 189 -35.54 14.60 -15.10
C ASP A 189 -35.54 15.58 -16.28
N LEU A 190 -34.39 15.76 -16.96
CA LEU A 190 -34.32 16.58 -18.17
C LEU A 190 -35.17 16.01 -19.32
N ASN A 191 -35.18 14.69 -19.48
CA ASN A 191 -35.90 14.02 -20.56
C ASN A 191 -37.42 14.04 -20.35
N ASP A 192 -37.87 13.88 -19.10
CA ASP A 192 -39.30 13.98 -18.76
C ASP A 192 -39.81 15.43 -18.86
N ASN A 193 -39.02 16.41 -18.44
CA ASN A 193 -39.41 17.83 -18.52
C ASN A 193 -39.36 18.40 -19.95
N LEU A 194 -38.53 17.83 -20.84
CA LEU A 194 -38.51 18.18 -22.27
C LEU A 194 -39.59 17.46 -23.10
N GLY A 195 -40.41 16.59 -22.49
CA GLY A 195 -41.50 15.90 -23.20
C GLY A 195 -41.04 15.01 -24.37
N LEU A 196 -39.78 14.57 -24.38
CA LEU A 196 -39.19 13.81 -25.49
C LEU A 196 -39.64 12.34 -25.55
N ASN A 197 -40.52 11.91 -24.64
CA ASN A 197 -41.00 10.52 -24.51
C ASN A 197 -42.32 10.26 -25.27
N ASP A 198 -42.48 10.76 -26.50
CA ASP A 198 -43.51 10.28 -27.44
C ASP A 198 -42.95 9.20 -28.37
N SER A 199 -42.28 8.20 -27.78
CA SER A 199 -41.89 6.96 -28.48
C SER A 199 -42.33 5.74 -27.66
N PRO A 200 -43.12 4.83 -28.25
CA PRO A 200 -43.80 3.80 -27.49
C PRO A 200 -42.82 2.76 -26.96
N MET A 201 -43.08 2.36 -25.72
CA MET A 201 -42.46 1.23 -25.02
C MET A 201 -42.31 -0.01 -25.93
N MET A 202 -41.07 -0.45 -26.15
CA MET A 202 -40.79 -1.82 -26.58
C MET A 202 -40.94 -2.75 -25.36
N SER A 203 -42.11 -3.36 -25.26
CA SER A 203 -42.36 -4.48 -24.36
C SER A 203 -41.84 -5.80 -24.95
N HIS A 204 -41.56 -6.70 -24.02
CA HIS A 204 -40.80 -7.93 -24.14
C HIS A 204 -41.42 -9.00 -25.08
N GLU A 205 -40.52 -9.81 -25.68
CA GLU A 205 -40.59 -11.28 -25.75
C GLU A 205 -41.20 -11.97 -26.99
N GLN A 206 -40.33 -12.50 -27.87
CA GLN A 206 -40.54 -13.83 -28.49
C GLN A 206 -39.26 -14.41 -29.15
N LEU A 207 -38.65 -15.35 -28.41
CA LEU A 207 -38.11 -16.66 -28.82
C LEU A 207 -37.72 -16.91 -30.30
N ALA A 208 -36.41 -17.03 -30.59
CA ALA A 208 -35.78 -18.14 -31.34
C ALA A 208 -34.26 -17.92 -31.53
N THR A 209 -33.45 -18.94 -31.24
CA THR A 209 -32.01 -19.06 -31.53
C THR A 209 -31.77 -19.72 -32.93
N PRO A 210 -30.52 -20.00 -33.37
CA PRO A 210 -29.65 -19.19 -34.25
C PRO A 210 -29.37 -19.89 -35.62
N PRO A 211 -28.50 -19.37 -36.52
CA PRO A 211 -27.11 -19.90 -36.53
C PRO A 211 -25.98 -18.96 -37.05
N SER A 212 -24.80 -19.10 -36.41
CA SER A 212 -23.40 -19.09 -36.89
C SER A 212 -22.82 -18.03 -37.86
N ILE A 213 -21.96 -17.18 -37.26
CA ILE A 213 -20.54 -16.81 -37.57
C ILE A 213 -19.92 -17.35 -38.89
N PRO A 214 -19.10 -16.52 -39.58
CA PRO A 214 -17.67 -16.87 -39.64
C PRO A 214 -16.73 -15.77 -39.15
N THR A 215 -15.75 -16.25 -38.40
CA THR A 215 -14.57 -15.62 -37.81
C THR A 215 -13.63 -15.07 -38.87
N ASN A 216 -13.00 -13.92 -38.63
CA ASN A 216 -11.54 -13.83 -38.81
C ASN A 216 -10.88 -12.74 -37.97
N GLN A 217 -9.71 -13.11 -37.46
CA GLN A 217 -8.86 -12.38 -36.54
C GLN A 217 -7.86 -11.48 -37.30
N GLY A 218 -7.46 -10.38 -36.66
CA GLY A 218 -6.08 -9.88 -36.73
C GLY A 218 -5.82 -8.57 -37.49
N GLN A 219 -5.08 -7.69 -36.80
CA GLN A 219 -4.30 -6.54 -37.28
C GLN A 219 -4.95 -5.15 -37.37
N THR A 220 -4.67 -4.38 -36.32
CA THR A 220 -4.08 -3.03 -36.35
C THR A 220 -4.23 -2.23 -37.64
N ASP A 221 -5.12 -1.25 -37.63
CA ASP A 221 -4.89 0.00 -38.35
C ASP A 221 -5.42 1.19 -37.55
N VAL A 222 -4.62 2.24 -37.49
CA VAL A 222 -4.88 3.50 -36.83
C VAL A 222 -5.67 4.34 -37.83
N THR A 223 -6.99 4.29 -37.79
CA THR A 223 -7.83 5.21 -38.56
C THR A 223 -8.24 6.40 -37.71
N VAL A 224 -7.51 7.48 -37.95
CA VAL A 224 -7.93 8.87 -37.71
C VAL A 224 -9.19 9.09 -38.54
N GLU A 225 -10.37 9.05 -37.92
CA GLU A 225 -11.61 9.46 -38.58
C GLU A 225 -11.63 11.00 -38.72
N GLU A 226 -11.89 11.41 -39.95
CA GLU A 226 -11.93 12.78 -40.45
C GLU A 226 -12.89 13.70 -39.70
N PRO A 227 -12.66 15.02 -39.74
CA PRO A 227 -13.65 15.99 -39.29
C PRO A 227 -14.91 15.86 -40.17
N LEU A 228 -16.03 15.49 -39.54
CA LEU A 228 -17.37 15.61 -40.09
C LEU A 228 -17.54 16.99 -40.75
N SER A 229 -17.54 17.00 -42.08
CA SER A 229 -17.92 18.17 -42.87
C SER A 229 -19.40 18.44 -42.61
N ILE A 230 -19.67 19.34 -41.66
CA ILE A 230 -20.99 19.94 -41.48
C ILE A 230 -21.24 20.77 -42.74
N THR A 231 -21.92 20.16 -43.72
CA THR A 231 -22.54 20.91 -44.81
C THR A 231 -23.64 21.76 -44.19
N VAL A 232 -23.30 23.01 -43.89
CA VAL A 232 -24.26 24.06 -43.52
C VAL A 232 -25.06 24.37 -44.79
N SER A 233 -26.12 23.60 -45.00
CA SER A 233 -27.19 23.94 -45.93
C SER A 233 -27.71 25.32 -45.55
N HIS A 234 -27.62 26.24 -46.49
CA HIS A 234 -28.06 27.62 -46.35
C HIS A 234 -29.60 27.66 -46.29
N SER A 235 -30.17 27.52 -45.08
CA SER A 235 -31.57 27.85 -44.78
C SER A 235 -31.76 28.39 -43.36
N ALA A 236 -30.69 28.89 -42.74
CA ALA A 236 -30.69 29.29 -41.32
C ALA A 236 -31.44 30.61 -41.04
N VAL A 237 -31.69 31.46 -42.04
CA VAL A 237 -32.27 32.79 -41.81
C VAL A 237 -33.81 32.77 -41.75
N GLU A 238 -34.47 31.78 -42.35
CA GLU A 238 -35.93 31.66 -42.32
C GLU A 238 -36.45 30.93 -41.07
N SER A 239 -35.59 30.19 -40.36
CA SER A 239 -35.96 29.49 -39.12
C SER A 239 -36.14 30.42 -37.92
N VAL A 240 -35.31 31.45 -37.80
CA VAL A 240 -35.33 32.36 -36.63
C VAL A 240 -36.54 33.29 -36.68
N GLN A 241 -36.92 33.80 -37.84
CA GLN A 241 -38.10 34.67 -37.98
C GLN A 241 -39.41 33.92 -37.75
N GLN A 242 -39.46 32.64 -38.13
CA GLN A 242 -40.60 31.76 -37.93
C GLN A 242 -40.72 31.34 -36.46
N GLU A 243 -39.60 31.00 -35.80
CA GLU A 243 -39.56 30.74 -34.36
C GLU A 243 -39.98 31.96 -33.53
N VAL A 244 -39.47 33.15 -33.88
CA VAL A 244 -39.82 34.39 -33.16
C VAL A 244 -41.32 34.69 -33.29
N LYS A 245 -41.91 34.54 -34.49
CA LYS A 245 -43.36 34.70 -34.67
C LYS A 245 -44.16 33.68 -33.87
N GLN A 246 -43.72 32.43 -33.87
CA GLN A 246 -44.38 31.36 -33.12
C GLN A 246 -44.28 31.59 -31.62
N TYR A 247 -43.15 32.10 -31.12
CA TYR A 247 -42.95 32.51 -29.73
C TYR A 247 -43.88 33.67 -29.35
N GLU A 248 -43.96 34.70 -30.19
CA GLU A 248 -44.78 35.90 -29.98
C GLU A 248 -46.29 35.56 -29.99
N GLU A 249 -46.72 34.68 -30.90
CA GLU A 249 -48.09 34.18 -30.98
C GLU A 249 -48.47 33.26 -29.80
N THR A 250 -47.51 32.51 -29.26
CA THR A 250 -47.70 31.66 -28.07
C THR A 250 -47.74 32.50 -26.80
N MET A 251 -46.85 33.48 -26.66
CA MET A 251 -46.86 34.46 -25.56
C MET A 251 -48.13 35.32 -25.55
N SER A 252 -48.65 35.68 -26.74
CA SER A 252 -49.92 36.40 -26.84
C SER A 252 -51.15 35.54 -26.51
N LYS A 253 -51.03 34.21 -26.47
CA LYS A 253 -52.09 33.27 -26.08
C LYS A 253 -52.10 32.93 -24.59
N LEU A 254 -50.99 33.15 -23.87
CA LEU A 254 -50.92 32.93 -22.43
C LEU A 254 -51.51 34.13 -21.67
N SER A 255 -52.30 33.87 -20.63
CA SER A 255 -52.74 34.93 -19.72
C SER A 255 -51.54 35.49 -18.94
N GLN A 256 -51.65 36.74 -18.47
CA GLN A 256 -50.62 37.37 -17.64
C GLN A 256 -50.32 36.55 -16.36
N GLU A 257 -51.32 35.86 -15.81
CA GLU A 257 -51.15 34.95 -14.66
C GLU A 257 -50.36 33.68 -15.03
N GLN A 258 -50.54 33.14 -16.24
CA GLN A 258 -49.79 31.96 -16.72
C GLN A 258 -48.32 32.29 -16.96
N ILE A 259 -48.00 33.48 -17.46
CA ILE A 259 -46.61 33.94 -17.63
C ILE A 259 -45.92 34.08 -16.27
N GLN A 260 -46.60 34.65 -15.29
CA GLN A 260 -46.04 34.83 -13.95
C GLN A 260 -45.85 33.49 -13.21
N LEU A 261 -46.76 32.53 -13.42
CA LEU A 261 -46.60 31.15 -12.95
C LEU A 261 -45.39 30.48 -13.61
N LEU A 262 -45.27 30.59 -14.94
CA LEU A 262 -44.15 30.01 -15.69
C LEU A 262 -42.79 30.59 -15.27
N GLU A 263 -42.73 31.90 -15.01
CA GLU A 263 -41.52 32.57 -14.51
C GLU A 263 -41.14 32.06 -13.11
N THR A 264 -42.15 31.85 -12.25
CA THR A 264 -41.96 31.29 -10.90
C THR A 264 -41.48 29.84 -10.97
N GLU A 265 -42.11 29.00 -11.80
CA GLU A 265 -41.71 27.60 -12.01
C GLU A 265 -40.30 27.50 -12.60
N HIS A 266 -39.95 28.39 -13.53
CA HIS A 266 -38.61 28.45 -14.10
C HIS A 266 -37.54 28.87 -13.07
N GLU A 267 -37.85 29.85 -12.21
CA GLU A 267 -36.95 30.25 -11.13
C GLU A 267 -36.77 29.13 -10.08
N GLU A 268 -37.84 28.41 -9.75
CA GLU A 268 -37.81 27.24 -8.86
C GLU A 268 -36.93 26.13 -9.46
N LEU A 269 -37.12 25.81 -10.74
CA LEU A 269 -36.31 24.82 -11.45
C LEU A 269 -34.83 25.22 -11.51
N LEU A 270 -34.53 26.48 -11.80
CA LEU A 270 -33.15 26.97 -11.82
C LEU A 270 -32.50 26.85 -10.43
N ASN A 271 -33.24 27.17 -9.37
CA ASN A 271 -32.74 27.05 -8.01
C ASN A 271 -32.47 25.57 -7.64
N GLU A 272 -33.39 24.67 -7.98
CA GLU A 272 -33.20 23.23 -7.78
C GLU A 272 -31.97 22.70 -8.55
N LYS A 273 -31.83 23.08 -9.83
CA LYS A 273 -30.66 22.70 -10.64
C LYS A 273 -29.36 23.24 -10.05
N ASN A 274 -29.37 24.46 -9.51
CA ASN A 274 -28.20 25.03 -8.85
C ASN A 274 -27.85 24.28 -7.56
N GLU A 275 -28.84 23.83 -6.78
CA GLU A 275 -28.61 22.95 -5.61
C GLU A 275 -28.04 21.58 -6.02
N GLN A 276 -28.61 20.94 -7.05
CA GLN A 276 -28.11 19.67 -7.58
C GLN A 276 -26.64 19.79 -8.03
N LEU A 277 -26.30 20.86 -8.77
CA LEU A 277 -24.92 21.13 -9.20
C LEU A 277 -23.95 21.27 -8.02
N LYS A 278 -24.35 21.98 -6.96
CA LYS A 278 -23.53 22.12 -5.75
C LYS A 278 -23.28 20.77 -5.07
N ALA A 279 -24.28 19.90 -5.02
CA ALA A 279 -24.14 18.55 -4.46
C ALA A 279 -23.14 17.70 -5.28
N VAL A 280 -23.29 17.72 -6.61
CA VAL A 280 -22.36 17.03 -7.54
C VAL A 280 -20.94 17.57 -7.41
N GLU A 281 -20.76 18.89 -7.32
CA GLU A 281 -19.46 19.53 -7.14
C GLU A 281 -18.79 19.07 -5.83
N LYS A 282 -19.55 19.02 -4.73
CA LYS A 282 -19.05 18.58 -3.43
C LYS A 282 -18.57 17.12 -3.44
N ILE A 283 -19.31 16.24 -4.13
CA ILE A 283 -18.93 14.84 -4.31
C ILE A 283 -17.67 14.74 -5.17
N ASN A 284 -17.63 15.43 -6.32
CA ASN A 284 -16.45 15.47 -7.19
C ASN A 284 -15.20 15.93 -6.43
N LYS A 285 -15.30 17.00 -5.63
CA LYS A 285 -14.19 17.49 -4.81
C LYS A 285 -13.69 16.42 -3.84
N THR A 286 -14.60 15.73 -3.17
CA THR A 286 -14.25 14.68 -2.22
C THR A 286 -13.58 13.49 -2.91
N ILE A 287 -14.08 13.09 -4.08
CA ILE A 287 -13.46 12.05 -4.91
C ILE A 287 -12.04 12.45 -5.32
N LEU A 288 -11.84 13.69 -5.79
CA LEU A 288 -10.52 14.18 -6.20
C LEU A 288 -9.50 14.16 -5.05
N ASP A 289 -9.92 14.56 -3.85
CA ASP A 289 -9.07 14.49 -2.66
C ASP A 289 -8.65 13.05 -2.34
N ILE A 290 -9.59 12.10 -2.42
CA ILE A 290 -9.33 10.68 -2.14
C ILE A 290 -8.44 10.06 -3.23
N VAL A 291 -8.68 10.37 -4.51
CA VAL A 291 -7.86 9.91 -5.64
C VAL A 291 -6.44 10.47 -5.54
N SER A 292 -6.28 11.71 -5.10
CA SER A 292 -4.96 12.29 -4.83
C SER A 292 -4.20 11.47 -3.78
N ILE A 293 -4.85 11.11 -2.67
CA ILE A 293 -4.28 10.23 -1.64
C ILE A 293 -3.96 8.84 -2.22
N GLN A 294 -4.81 8.27 -3.08
CA GLN A 294 -4.56 6.97 -3.72
C GLN A 294 -3.33 7.01 -4.62
N ASN A 295 -3.17 8.07 -5.41
CA ASN A 295 -2.01 8.25 -6.29
C ASN A 295 -0.71 8.39 -5.50
N GLU A 296 -0.74 9.18 -4.42
CA GLU A 296 0.39 9.30 -3.50
C GLU A 296 0.75 7.92 -2.90
N LEU A 297 -0.27 7.19 -2.44
CA LEU A 297 -0.10 5.87 -1.84
C LEU A 297 0.41 4.82 -2.84
N SER A 298 -0.05 4.87 -4.09
CA SER A 298 0.40 3.98 -5.16
C SER A 298 1.88 4.23 -5.48
N THR A 299 2.27 5.50 -5.56
CA THR A 299 3.68 5.90 -5.73
C THR A 299 4.52 5.39 -4.56
N HIS A 300 3.99 5.51 -3.34
CA HIS A 300 4.68 5.06 -2.14
C HIS A 300 4.82 3.53 -2.08
N LEU A 301 3.77 2.77 -2.40
CA LEU A 301 3.81 1.31 -2.52
C LEU A 301 4.82 0.84 -3.57
N GLN A 302 4.92 1.56 -4.69
CA GLN A 302 5.89 1.23 -5.73
C GLN A 302 7.33 1.44 -5.25
N SER A 303 7.61 2.56 -4.56
CA SER A 303 8.91 2.81 -3.93
C SER A 303 9.24 1.75 -2.87
N GLN A 304 8.32 1.49 -1.93
CA GLN A 304 8.50 0.49 -0.88
C GLN A 304 8.74 -0.91 -1.46
N SER A 305 8.03 -1.29 -2.53
CA SER A 305 8.23 -2.58 -3.21
C SER A 305 9.63 -2.71 -3.78
N GLN A 306 10.14 -1.65 -4.42
CA GLN A 306 11.51 -1.61 -4.91
C GLN A 306 12.52 -1.72 -3.75
N ASP A 307 12.34 -0.94 -2.68
CA ASP A 307 13.23 -0.96 -1.52
C ASP A 307 13.25 -2.34 -0.86
N ILE A 308 12.10 -3.02 -0.73
CA ILE A 308 12.02 -4.38 -0.20
C ILE A 308 12.74 -5.37 -1.10
N ASN A 309 12.54 -5.31 -2.42
CA ASN A 309 13.22 -6.21 -3.35
C ASN A 309 14.74 -6.03 -3.25
N THR A 310 15.23 -4.78 -3.24
CA THR A 310 16.66 -4.55 -3.03
C THR A 310 17.14 -5.05 -1.67
N MET A 311 16.34 -4.90 -0.62
CA MET A 311 16.68 -5.38 0.72
C MET A 311 16.68 -6.91 0.83
N LEU A 312 15.82 -7.58 0.06
CA LEU A 312 15.72 -9.04 -0.05
C LEU A 312 16.90 -9.60 -0.86
N ASP A 313 17.24 -8.98 -1.98
CA ASP A 313 18.44 -9.33 -2.76
C ASP A 313 19.72 -9.16 -1.92
N ASN A 314 19.80 -8.04 -1.19
CA ASN A 314 20.90 -7.79 -0.26
C ASN A 314 20.93 -8.82 0.90
N GLN A 315 19.80 -9.43 1.27
CA GLN A 315 19.77 -10.48 2.29
C GLN A 315 20.51 -11.72 1.85
N ASP A 316 20.20 -12.19 0.65
CA ASP A 316 20.77 -13.40 0.09
C ASP A 316 22.28 -13.21 -0.08
N GLU A 317 22.70 -12.04 -0.55
CA GLU A 317 24.11 -11.71 -0.65
C GLU A 317 24.80 -11.69 0.73
N ILE A 318 24.17 -11.11 1.75
CA ILE A 318 24.71 -11.07 3.11
C ILE A 318 24.79 -12.46 3.74
N ASP A 319 23.76 -13.30 3.64
CA ASP A 319 23.79 -14.68 4.18
C ASP A 319 24.88 -15.51 3.48
N ILE A 320 25.02 -15.35 2.16
CA ILE A 320 26.11 -15.96 1.39
C ILE A 320 27.46 -15.45 1.89
N ASN A 321 27.62 -14.15 2.10
CA ASN A 321 28.86 -13.53 2.56
C ASN A 321 29.21 -13.94 4.00
N ILE A 322 28.23 -14.11 4.88
CA ILE A 322 28.41 -14.61 6.25
C ILE A 322 28.81 -16.09 6.23
N LYS A 323 28.14 -16.94 5.44
CA LYS A 323 28.51 -18.35 5.28
C LYS A 323 29.93 -18.49 4.76
N LYS A 324 30.32 -17.69 3.76
CA LYS A 324 31.68 -17.62 3.24
C LYS A 324 32.66 -17.12 4.29
N GLY A 325 32.34 -16.05 5.02
CA GLY A 325 33.15 -15.48 6.09
C GLY A 325 33.39 -16.46 7.24
N ASN A 326 32.35 -17.14 7.72
CA ASN A 326 32.46 -18.19 8.74
C ASN A 326 33.30 -19.38 8.26
N THR A 327 33.19 -19.73 6.98
CA THR A 327 34.03 -20.76 6.35
C THR A 327 35.49 -20.32 6.28
N GLN A 328 35.75 -19.05 5.94
CA GLN A 328 37.08 -18.47 5.92
C GLN A 328 37.69 -18.37 7.33
N LEU A 329 36.91 -17.99 8.36
CA LEU A 329 37.36 -17.99 9.76
C LEU A 329 37.73 -19.39 10.24
N LYS A 330 36.94 -20.42 9.90
CA LYS A 330 37.28 -21.83 10.18
C LYS A 330 38.57 -22.25 9.47
N LYS A 331 38.77 -21.82 8.21
CA LYS A 331 40.01 -22.07 7.44
C LYS A 331 41.20 -21.34 8.05
N ALA A 332 41.05 -20.08 8.44
CA ALA A 332 42.08 -19.27 9.08
C ALA A 332 42.48 -19.81 10.47
N LYS A 333 41.52 -20.30 11.25
CA LYS A 333 41.80 -20.98 12.54
C LYS A 333 42.61 -22.26 12.33
N LYS A 334 42.28 -23.04 11.29
CA LYS A 334 43.04 -24.25 10.92
C LYS A 334 44.43 -23.92 10.38
N SER A 335 44.61 -22.83 9.62
CA SER A 335 45.94 -22.42 9.15
C SER A 335 46.81 -21.89 10.30
N ALA A 336 46.24 -21.11 11.23
CA ALA A 336 46.95 -20.67 12.43
C ALA A 336 47.41 -21.85 13.30
N SER A 337 46.58 -22.90 13.46
CA SER A 337 47.00 -24.11 14.19
C SER A 337 48.07 -24.91 13.45
N ARG A 338 48.06 -24.90 12.11
CA ARG A 338 49.14 -25.51 11.30
C ARG A 338 50.45 -24.77 11.49
N THR A 339 50.46 -23.44 11.46
CA THR A 339 51.68 -22.65 11.70
C THR A 339 52.27 -22.94 13.08
N ALA A 340 51.42 -22.98 14.12
CA ALA A 340 51.86 -23.32 15.47
C ALA A 340 52.46 -24.74 15.57
N ASN A 341 51.90 -25.71 14.86
CA ASN A 341 52.46 -27.06 14.81
C ASN A 341 53.79 -27.09 14.04
N MET A 342 53.93 -26.34 12.95
CA MET A 342 55.20 -26.22 12.21
C MET A 342 56.31 -25.61 13.06
N THR A 343 56.01 -24.60 13.88
CA THR A 343 56.99 -24.01 14.81
C THR A 343 57.48 -25.03 15.84
N LYS A 344 56.60 -25.92 16.34
CA LYS A 344 57.01 -27.01 17.26
C LYS A 344 57.94 -28.01 16.60
N TYR A 345 57.64 -28.46 15.38
CA TYR A 345 58.51 -29.37 14.63
C TYR A 345 59.87 -28.74 14.30
N LEU A 346 59.89 -27.45 13.98
CA LEU A 346 61.13 -26.70 13.75
C LEU A 346 61.99 -26.62 15.02
N ALA A 347 61.38 -26.36 16.18
CA ALA A 347 62.07 -26.30 17.46
C ALA A 347 62.69 -27.66 17.84
N ILE A 348 61.98 -28.77 17.58
CA ILE A 348 62.50 -30.13 17.80
C ILE A 348 63.67 -30.41 16.86
N LEU A 349 63.57 -30.03 15.59
CA LEU A 349 64.63 -30.24 14.60
C LEU A 349 65.91 -29.46 14.97
N ILE A 350 65.77 -28.20 15.38
CA ILE A 350 66.88 -27.39 15.86
C ILE A 350 67.49 -27.99 17.14
N GLY A 351 66.66 -28.49 18.06
CA GLY A 351 67.15 -29.18 19.25
C GLY A 351 68.00 -30.41 18.93
N ILE A 352 67.56 -31.23 17.96
CA ILE A 352 68.32 -32.40 17.49
C ILE A 352 69.62 -31.97 16.80
N LEU A 353 69.60 -30.88 16.03
CA LEU A 353 70.79 -30.34 15.36
C LEU A 353 71.86 -29.90 16.37
N ILE A 354 71.46 -29.23 17.45
CA ILE A 354 72.38 -28.82 18.53
C ILE A 354 72.99 -30.04 19.21
N LEU A 355 72.19 -31.08 19.46
CA LEU A 355 72.66 -32.32 20.09
C LEU A 355 73.69 -33.06 19.21
N LEU A 356 73.53 -33.03 17.89
CA LEU A 356 74.52 -33.59 16.96
C LEU A 356 75.82 -32.77 16.89
N ILE A 357 75.74 -31.44 16.99
CA ILE A 357 76.94 -30.58 17.02
C ILE A 357 77.73 -30.82 18.32
N ASP A 358 77.03 -30.94 19.45
CA ASP A 358 77.65 -31.24 20.76
C ASP A 358 78.23 -32.66 20.84
N PHE A 359 77.75 -33.58 20.01
CA PHE A 359 78.29 -34.94 19.91
C PHE A 359 79.57 -35.02 19.05
N ILE A 360 79.77 -34.09 18.12
CA ILE A 360 80.92 -34.07 17.19
C ILE A 360 82.10 -33.26 17.75
N ASN A 361 81.81 -32.26 18.61
CA ASN A 361 82.81 -31.52 19.40
C ASN A 361 83.19 -32.30 20.66
#